data_AF-A0A7C7L8L4-F1
#
_entry.id   AF-A0A7C7L8L4-F1
#
_cell.length_a   1.000
_cell.length_b   1.000
_cell.length_c   1.000
_cell.angle_alpha   90.00
_cell.angle_beta   90.00
_cell.angle_gamma   90.00
#
_symmetry.space_group_name_H-M   'P 1'
#
loop_
_entity.id
_entity.type
_entity.pdbx_description
1 polymer ?
#
loop_
_entity_poly.entity_id
_entity_poly.type
_entity_poly.pdbx_seq_one_letter_code
_entity_poly.pdbx_strand_id
1 'polypeptide(L)'
;MPKSRNIGIQEGEMSVRIGIRREDKSIWERRVPIIPAHVRQLREEYGIKVWVQPSDIRVFRDEEFAQAGARIEEDLSPCPVVFAVKEIPAHFFQPGHTYVFFAHVIKGQPYNMPMLRCMLELGCQLIDYEKVTDEQGRRLIFFGHHAGLAGMIDTLWALGQRLNWEGVPNPFSDLRQTRQYEGLDEAKAAVSALGEHIAREGLPDPITP
;
A
#
# COMPACT_ATOMS: atom_id res chain seq x y z
N MET A 1 -2.98 57.58 19.26
CA MET A 1 -3.58 56.43 18.57
C MET A 1 -3.02 56.34 17.16
N PRO A 2 -2.09 55.42 16.86
CA PRO A 2 -1.67 55.15 15.50
C PRO A 2 -2.60 54.12 14.86
N LYS A 3 -3.08 54.43 13.65
CA LYS A 3 -3.94 53.56 12.83
C LYS A 3 -3.17 52.29 12.45
N SER A 4 -3.71 51.13 12.83
CA SER A 4 -3.25 49.82 12.36
C SER A 4 -3.37 49.75 10.84
N ARG A 5 -2.24 49.52 10.17
CA ARG A 5 -2.22 49.18 8.75
C ARG A 5 -2.76 47.77 8.60
N ASN A 6 -3.94 47.67 8.01
CA ASN A 6 -4.55 46.43 7.58
C ASN A 6 -3.68 45.87 6.43
N ILE A 7 -2.86 44.87 6.72
CA ILE A 7 -2.15 44.11 5.69
C ILE A 7 -3.18 43.11 5.17
N GLY A 8 -3.86 43.48 4.08
CA GLY A 8 -4.76 42.58 3.38
C GLY A 8 -3.97 41.37 2.87
N ILE A 9 -4.12 40.25 3.55
CA ILE A 9 -3.78 38.95 2.99
C ILE A 9 -4.85 38.69 1.92
N GLN A 10 -4.45 38.71 0.65
CA GLN A 10 -5.30 38.23 -0.42
C GLN A 10 -5.49 36.72 -0.22
N GLU A 11 -6.72 36.32 0.12
CA GLU A 11 -7.18 34.93 0.14
C GLU A 11 -7.20 34.38 -1.30
N GLY A 12 -6.02 34.02 -1.81
CA GLY A 12 -5.86 33.03 -2.85
C GLY A 12 -5.62 31.70 -2.18
N GLU A 13 -6.67 30.93 -1.94
CA GLU A 13 -6.61 29.63 -1.25
C GLU A 13 -5.73 28.66 -2.06
N MET A 14 -4.44 28.57 -1.71
CA MET A 14 -3.49 27.62 -2.29
C MET A 14 -3.84 26.21 -1.80
N SER A 15 -4.90 25.63 -2.38
CA SER A 15 -5.30 24.26 -2.09
C SER A 15 -4.16 23.31 -2.44
N VAL A 16 -3.60 22.67 -1.42
CA VAL A 16 -2.50 21.71 -1.53
C VAL A 16 -2.95 20.53 -2.38
N ARG A 17 -2.12 20.12 -3.34
CA ARG A 17 -2.36 18.97 -4.22
C ARG A 17 -1.39 17.85 -3.93
N ILE A 18 -1.91 16.63 -3.87
CA ILE A 18 -1.11 15.41 -3.78
C ILE A 18 -1.47 14.45 -4.90
N GLY A 19 -0.49 13.68 -5.37
CA GLY A 19 -0.65 12.63 -6.36
C GLY A 19 -0.53 11.25 -5.74
N ILE A 20 -1.33 10.29 -6.21
CA ILE A 20 -1.18 8.87 -5.92
C ILE A 20 -0.78 8.19 -7.21
N ARG A 21 0.48 7.74 -7.27
CA ARG A 21 1.02 6.99 -8.40
C ARG A 21 0.43 5.57 -8.42
N ARG A 22 0.25 5.00 -9.62
CA ARG A 22 -0.06 3.57 -9.75
C ARG A 22 1.18 2.73 -9.45
N GLU A 23 1.00 1.56 -8.88
CA GLU A 23 2.08 0.59 -8.71
C GLU A 23 2.26 -0.23 -9.99
N ASP A 24 3.52 -0.48 -10.36
CA ASP A 24 3.92 -1.19 -11.59
C ASP A 24 5.08 -2.15 -11.34
N LYS A 25 5.55 -2.28 -10.09
CA LYS A 25 6.68 -3.15 -9.72
C LYS A 25 6.40 -4.62 -10.02
N SER A 26 5.15 -5.04 -9.85
CA SER A 26 4.68 -6.41 -10.11
C SER A 26 3.18 -6.41 -10.30
N ILE A 27 2.67 -7.36 -11.10
CA ILE A 27 1.24 -7.63 -11.27
C ILE A 27 0.53 -7.96 -9.94
N TRP A 28 1.27 -8.31 -8.90
CA TRP A 28 0.75 -8.66 -7.57
C TRP A 28 0.72 -7.48 -6.59
N GLU A 29 1.32 -6.33 -6.92
CA GLU A 29 1.34 -5.16 -6.04
C GLU A 29 0.03 -4.36 -6.20
N ARG A 30 -1.01 -4.82 -5.51
CA ARG A 30 -2.36 -4.24 -5.59
C ARG A 30 -2.61 -3.16 -4.53
N ARG A 31 -1.66 -2.91 -3.63
CA ARG A 31 -1.82 -1.96 -2.52
C ARG A 31 -1.75 -0.53 -3.03
N VAL A 32 -2.23 0.41 -2.21
CA VAL A 32 -2.21 1.84 -2.47
C VAL A 32 -1.83 2.58 -1.18
N PRO A 33 -1.05 3.67 -1.23
CA PRO A 33 -0.61 4.37 -0.02
C PRO A 33 -1.76 5.11 0.70
N ILE A 34 -2.80 5.51 -0.03
CA ILE A 34 -3.96 6.24 0.48
C ILE A 34 -5.22 5.61 -0.13
N ILE A 35 -6.16 5.19 0.72
CA ILE A 35 -7.41 4.55 0.30
C ILE A 35 -8.51 5.59 0.03
N PRO A 36 -9.60 5.25 -0.69
CA PRO A 36 -10.69 6.19 -0.97
C PRO A 36 -11.27 6.87 0.27
N ALA A 37 -11.40 6.17 1.39
CA ALA A 37 -11.86 6.76 2.65
C ALA A 37 -10.94 7.90 3.14
N HIS A 38 -9.62 7.72 3.07
CA HIS A 38 -8.66 8.76 3.44
C HIS A 38 -8.60 9.90 2.42
N VAL A 39 -8.87 9.64 1.14
CA VAL A 39 -9.03 10.71 0.14
C VAL A 39 -10.18 11.64 0.51
N ARG A 40 -11.32 11.06 0.88
CA ARG A 40 -12.49 11.83 1.34
C ARG A 40 -12.14 12.67 2.57
N GLN A 41 -11.47 12.06 3.54
CA GLN A 41 -11.01 12.73 4.76
C GLN A 41 -10.06 13.91 4.45
N LEU A 42 -9.02 13.68 3.63
CA LEU A 42 -8.04 14.70 3.23
C LEU A 42 -8.71 15.92 2.59
N ARG A 43 -9.73 15.67 1.77
CA ARG A 43 -10.51 16.73 1.12
C ARG A 43 -11.40 17.47 2.11
N GLU A 44 -12.17 16.75 2.92
CA GLU A 44 -13.22 17.33 3.77
C GLU A 44 -12.64 18.05 5.00
N GLU A 45 -11.62 17.48 5.63
CA GLU A 45 -11.04 18.03 6.86
C GLU A 45 -9.91 19.03 6.60
N TYR A 46 -9.20 18.89 5.47
CA TYR A 46 -7.96 19.65 5.22
C TYR A 46 -7.95 20.42 3.89
N GLY A 47 -9.00 20.32 3.05
CA GLY A 47 -9.05 20.99 1.75
C GLY A 47 -7.99 20.53 0.75
N ILE A 48 -7.40 19.35 0.98
CA ILE A 48 -6.34 18.79 0.12
C ILE A 48 -6.98 18.12 -1.09
N LYS A 49 -6.51 18.51 -2.27
CA LYS A 49 -6.92 17.91 -3.56
C LYS A 49 -6.06 16.70 -3.86
N VAL A 50 -6.69 15.58 -4.20
CA VAL A 50 -5.99 14.32 -4.52
C VAL A 50 -6.16 13.98 -5.99
N TRP A 51 -5.05 13.74 -6.68
CA TRP A 51 -5.03 13.21 -8.05
C TRP A 51 -4.52 11.78 -8.01
N VAL A 52 -5.11 10.90 -8.81
CA VAL A 52 -4.82 9.46 -8.75
C VAL A 52 -4.61 8.95 -10.16
N GLN A 53 -3.49 8.28 -10.37
CA GLN A 53 -3.25 7.57 -11.62
C GLN A 53 -4.21 6.38 -11.76
N PRO A 54 -4.80 6.18 -12.97
CA PRO A 54 -5.58 5.00 -13.28
C PRO A 54 -4.83 3.70 -12.99
N SER A 55 -5.49 2.64 -12.54
CA SER A 55 -4.80 1.37 -12.30
C SER A 55 -5.70 0.15 -12.43
N ASP A 56 -5.33 -0.77 -13.30
CA ASP A 56 -6.06 -2.03 -13.52
C ASP A 56 -5.78 -3.09 -12.43
N ILE A 57 -4.69 -2.95 -11.68
CA ILE A 57 -4.25 -3.96 -10.69
C ILE A 57 -4.58 -3.57 -9.25
N ARG A 58 -4.77 -2.27 -8.98
CA ARG A 58 -5.03 -1.74 -7.63
C ARG A 58 -6.28 -2.39 -7.03
N VAL A 59 -6.26 -2.63 -5.73
CA VAL A 59 -7.37 -3.28 -5.02
C VAL A 59 -8.64 -2.42 -5.00
N PHE A 60 -8.49 -1.09 -4.97
CA PHE A 60 -9.58 -0.12 -5.09
C PHE A 60 -9.66 0.40 -6.53
N ARG A 61 -10.88 0.40 -7.08
CA ARG A 61 -11.17 0.84 -8.44
C ARG A 61 -11.09 2.35 -8.57
N ASP A 62 -10.88 2.83 -9.79
CA ASP A 62 -10.79 4.26 -10.10
C ASP A 62 -12.10 5.00 -9.77
N GLU A 63 -13.25 4.35 -9.95
CA GLU A 63 -14.56 4.91 -9.62
C GLU A 63 -14.70 5.17 -8.11
N GLU A 64 -14.12 4.32 -7.26
CA GLU A 64 -14.15 4.51 -5.80
C GLU A 64 -13.37 5.76 -5.38
N PHE A 65 -12.25 6.02 -6.05
CA PHE A 65 -11.49 7.27 -5.86
C PHE A 65 -12.24 8.48 -6.38
N ALA A 66 -12.86 8.40 -7.56
CA ALA A 66 -13.66 9.48 -8.11
C ALA A 66 -14.84 9.85 -7.18
N GLN A 67 -15.54 8.84 -6.65
CA GLN A 67 -16.62 9.01 -5.66
C GLN A 67 -16.13 9.55 -4.31
N ALA A 68 -14.86 9.33 -3.97
CA ALA A 68 -14.21 9.95 -2.82
C ALA A 68 -13.79 11.40 -3.06
N GLY A 69 -13.87 11.90 -4.30
CA GLY A 69 -13.49 13.26 -4.67
C GLY A 69 -12.09 13.42 -5.22
N ALA A 70 -11.38 12.32 -5.51
CA ALA A 70 -10.13 12.39 -6.24
C ALA A 70 -10.39 12.69 -7.73
N ARG A 71 -9.42 13.36 -8.35
CA ARG A 71 -9.33 13.47 -9.81
C ARG A 71 -8.55 12.27 -10.33
N ILE A 72 -9.14 11.51 -11.25
CA ILE A 72 -8.42 10.45 -11.96
C ILE A 72 -7.65 11.09 -13.12
N GLU A 73 -6.32 10.99 -13.12
CA GLU A 73 -5.45 11.68 -14.08
C GLU A 73 -4.14 10.92 -14.27
N GLU A 74 -3.69 10.81 -15.52
CA GLU A 74 -2.43 10.16 -15.87
C GLU A 74 -1.23 11.01 -15.45
N ASP A 75 -1.32 12.31 -15.72
CA ASP A 75 -0.29 13.29 -15.42
C ASP A 75 -0.40 13.80 -13.96
N LEU A 76 0.62 13.50 -13.17
CA LEU A 76 0.76 13.97 -11.79
C LEU A 76 1.69 15.19 -11.67
N SER A 77 2.20 15.76 -12.76
CA SER A 77 3.05 16.95 -12.74
C SER A 77 2.49 18.15 -11.96
N PRO A 78 1.16 18.34 -11.84
CA PRO A 78 0.62 19.45 -11.03
C PRO A 78 0.58 19.15 -9.52
N CYS A 79 0.96 17.95 -9.09
CA CYS A 79 0.98 17.52 -7.70
C CYS A 79 2.41 17.58 -7.12
N PRO A 80 2.75 18.61 -6.32
CA PRO A 80 4.11 18.77 -5.78
C PRO A 80 4.55 17.66 -4.81
N VAL A 81 3.61 16.87 -4.31
CA VAL A 81 3.86 15.69 -3.47
C VAL A 81 3.21 14.46 -4.11
N VAL A 82 3.99 13.41 -4.35
CA VAL A 82 3.51 12.17 -4.96
C VAL A 82 3.77 10.97 -4.04
N PHE A 83 2.73 10.21 -3.77
CA PHE A 83 2.75 9.00 -2.96
C PHE A 83 2.79 7.75 -3.85
N ALA A 84 3.62 6.79 -3.46
CA ALA A 84 3.65 5.43 -4.01
C ALA A 84 3.92 4.43 -2.87
N VAL A 85 3.76 3.14 -3.10
CA VAL A 85 4.13 2.07 -2.16
C VAL A 85 5.58 1.64 -2.42
N LYS A 86 5.91 1.26 -3.65
CA LYS A 86 7.21 0.70 -4.02
C LYS A 86 8.10 1.74 -4.72
N GLU A 87 9.26 1.28 -5.16
CA GLU A 87 10.26 2.11 -5.83
C GLU A 87 9.73 2.68 -7.14
N ILE A 88 10.11 3.92 -7.46
CA ILE A 88 9.65 4.63 -8.65
C ILE A 88 10.77 4.62 -9.70
N PRO A 89 10.51 4.26 -10.97
CA PRO A 89 11.51 4.34 -12.03
C PRO A 89 12.01 5.78 -12.23
N ALA A 90 13.31 5.95 -12.44
CA ALA A 90 13.96 7.27 -12.45
C ALA A 90 13.34 8.30 -13.43
N HIS A 91 12.80 7.85 -14.56
CA HIS A 91 12.19 8.71 -15.57
C HIS A 91 10.84 9.34 -15.15
N PHE A 92 10.24 8.91 -14.03
CA PHE A 92 9.01 9.51 -13.49
C PHE A 92 9.26 10.72 -12.61
N PHE A 93 10.49 10.91 -12.12
CA PHE A 93 10.78 12.02 -11.21
C PHE A 93 10.73 13.36 -11.93
N GLN A 94 10.12 14.33 -11.27
CA GLN A 94 9.98 15.70 -11.74
C GLN A 94 10.84 16.62 -10.88
N PRO A 95 11.52 17.63 -11.47
CA PRO A 95 12.33 18.57 -10.71
C PRO A 95 11.58 19.19 -9.53
N GLY A 96 12.24 19.26 -8.37
CA GLY A 96 11.72 19.92 -7.16
C GLY A 96 10.51 19.26 -6.49
N HIS A 97 10.06 18.10 -6.95
CA HIS A 97 8.93 17.40 -6.34
C HIS A 97 9.32 16.62 -5.08
N THR A 98 8.34 16.39 -4.23
CA THR A 98 8.47 15.51 -3.06
C THR A 98 7.84 14.16 -3.35
N TYR A 99 8.54 13.07 -2.99
CA TYR A 99 8.06 11.71 -3.17
C TYR A 99 8.03 10.96 -1.84
N VAL A 100 6.96 10.20 -1.61
CA VAL A 100 6.72 9.45 -0.37
C VAL A 100 6.48 7.97 -0.70
N PHE A 101 7.48 7.12 -0.42
CA PHE A 101 7.44 5.68 -0.77
C PHE A 101 8.51 4.87 -0.03
N PHE A 102 8.45 3.53 -0.10
CA PHE A 102 9.55 2.68 0.34
C PHE A 102 10.65 2.66 -0.74
N ALA A 103 11.65 3.53 -0.59
CA ALA A 103 12.72 3.66 -1.57
C ALA A 103 13.76 2.54 -1.48
N HIS A 104 13.86 1.86 -0.35
CA HIS A 104 14.89 0.85 -0.07
C HIS A 104 16.29 1.37 -0.42
N VAL A 105 16.66 2.56 0.08
CA VAL A 105 17.99 3.15 -0.15
C VAL A 105 18.79 3.29 1.15
N ILE A 106 18.12 3.26 2.31
CA ILE A 106 18.74 3.56 3.61
C ILE A 106 19.83 2.56 4.03
N LYS A 107 19.83 1.35 3.47
CA LYS A 107 20.84 0.31 3.73
C LYS A 107 21.90 0.25 2.62
N GLY A 108 21.96 1.25 1.75
CA GLY A 108 22.90 1.31 0.63
C GLY A 108 22.63 0.27 -0.45
N GLN A 109 21.36 -0.09 -0.68
CA GLN A 109 21.01 -1.12 -1.65
C GLN A 109 21.40 -0.73 -3.08
N PRO A 110 22.37 -1.43 -3.73
CA PRO A 110 22.98 -0.96 -4.98
C PRO A 110 21.98 -0.74 -6.13
N TYR A 111 20.94 -1.57 -6.20
CA TYR A 111 19.96 -1.52 -7.28
C TYR A 111 19.13 -0.23 -7.31
N ASN A 112 18.96 0.46 -6.18
CA ASN A 112 18.21 1.72 -6.08
C ASN A 112 19.08 2.97 -5.95
N MET A 113 20.40 2.83 -5.84
CA MET A 113 21.29 4.00 -5.78
C MET A 113 21.23 4.88 -7.05
N PRO A 114 21.07 4.35 -8.28
CA PRO A 114 20.85 5.18 -9.46
C PRO A 114 19.56 6.02 -9.39
N MET A 115 18.49 5.44 -8.86
CA MET A 115 17.21 6.13 -8.62
C MET A 115 17.41 7.29 -7.64
N LEU A 116 18.09 7.04 -6.51
CA LEU A 116 18.40 8.09 -5.54
C LEU A 116 19.28 9.20 -6.13
N ARG A 117 20.29 8.85 -6.93
CA ARG A 117 21.13 9.84 -7.62
C ARG A 117 20.29 10.75 -8.52
N CYS A 118 19.39 10.17 -9.32
CA CYS A 118 18.48 10.93 -10.18
C CYS A 118 17.59 11.89 -9.35
N MET A 119 17.04 11.44 -8.23
CA MET A 119 16.27 12.31 -7.33
C MET A 119 17.10 13.49 -6.82
N LEU A 120 18.37 13.27 -6.44
CA LEU A 120 19.29 14.32 -6.00
C LEU A 120 19.60 15.32 -7.11
N GLU A 121 19.89 14.83 -8.32
CA GLU A 121 20.18 15.67 -9.51
C GLU A 121 18.97 16.55 -9.89
N LEU A 122 17.75 16.03 -9.71
CA LEU A 122 16.50 16.75 -9.96
C LEU A 122 16.08 17.67 -8.78
N GLY A 123 16.84 17.68 -7.67
CA GLY A 123 16.47 18.43 -6.47
C GLY A 123 15.15 17.94 -5.84
N CYS A 124 14.83 16.66 -5.99
CA CYS A 124 13.66 16.04 -5.37
C CYS A 124 13.85 15.82 -3.87
N GLN A 125 12.75 15.81 -3.13
CA GLN A 125 12.74 15.40 -1.73
C GLN A 125 12.20 13.97 -1.60
N LEU A 126 12.85 13.15 -0.78
CA LEU A 126 12.39 11.79 -0.46
C LEU A 126 11.94 11.73 1.00
N ILE A 127 10.68 11.33 1.22
CA ILE A 127 10.16 10.93 2.53
C ILE A 127 10.01 9.40 2.50
N ASP A 128 11.00 8.69 3.03
CA ASP A 128 11.01 7.23 3.04
C ASP A 128 10.14 6.68 4.19
N TYR A 129 9.10 5.90 3.86
CA TYR A 129 8.23 5.27 4.86
C TYR A 129 9.01 4.42 5.87
N GLU A 130 10.13 3.82 5.48
CA GLU A 130 10.97 3.00 6.38
C GLU A 130 11.50 3.81 7.57
N LYS A 131 11.55 5.14 7.44
CA LYS A 131 12.10 6.07 8.45
C LYS A 131 11.05 6.92 9.16
N VAL A 132 9.77 6.67 8.94
CA VAL A 132 8.69 7.31 9.69
C VAL A 132 8.52 6.60 11.04
N THR A 133 8.87 7.31 12.12
CA THR A 133 8.84 6.80 13.50
C THR A 133 8.08 7.74 14.45
N ASP A 134 7.64 7.21 15.59
CA ASP A 134 7.20 8.03 16.71
C ASP A 134 8.38 8.61 17.51
N GLU A 135 8.05 9.33 18.59
CA GLU A 135 9.02 9.96 19.51
C GLU A 135 9.93 8.95 20.22
N GLN A 136 9.52 7.68 20.33
CA GLN A 136 10.32 6.59 20.91
C GLN A 136 11.12 5.82 19.84
N GLY A 137 11.09 6.27 18.58
CA GLY A 137 11.79 5.62 17.47
C GLY A 137 11.11 4.36 16.94
N ARG A 138 9.87 4.06 17.35
CA ARG A 138 9.12 2.92 16.82
C ARG A 138 8.60 3.29 15.43
N ARG A 139 8.86 2.42 14.45
CA ARG A 139 8.38 2.61 13.07
C ARG A 139 6.85 2.59 13.05
N LEU A 140 6.24 3.56 12.37
CA LEU A 140 4.78 3.70 12.30
C LEU A 140 4.18 3.02 11.07
N ILE A 141 4.94 2.93 9.97
CA ILE A 141 4.45 2.41 8.69
C ILE A 141 5.10 1.08 8.40
N PHE A 142 4.36 -0.01 8.58
CA PHE A 142 4.78 -1.37 8.27
C PHE A 142 3.60 -2.35 8.18
N PHE A 143 3.85 -3.51 7.58
CA PHE A 143 2.79 -4.48 7.20
C PHE A 143 2.87 -5.81 7.97
N GLY A 144 3.54 -5.82 9.14
CA GLY A 144 3.96 -7.06 9.82
C GLY A 144 2.81 -7.98 10.22
N HIS A 145 1.71 -7.43 10.74
CA HIS A 145 0.55 -8.23 11.15
C HIS A 145 -0.09 -8.99 9.98
N HIS A 146 -0.40 -8.27 8.89
CA HIS A 146 -0.98 -8.87 7.69
C HIS A 146 0.00 -9.82 6.98
N ALA A 147 1.30 -9.53 7.00
CA ALA A 147 2.32 -10.45 6.47
C ALA A 147 2.34 -11.78 7.25
N GLY A 148 2.21 -11.75 8.58
CA GLY A 148 2.12 -12.95 9.40
C GLY A 148 0.86 -13.76 9.11
N LEU A 149 -0.29 -13.10 8.98
CA LEU A 149 -1.56 -13.76 8.63
C LEU A 149 -1.49 -14.43 7.26
N ALA A 150 -1.00 -13.72 6.24
CA ALA A 150 -0.83 -14.27 4.90
C ALA A 150 0.16 -15.44 4.88
N GLY A 151 1.30 -15.31 5.58
CA GLY A 151 2.29 -16.37 5.69
C GLY A 151 1.74 -17.64 6.34
N MET A 152 0.94 -17.50 7.40
CA MET A 152 0.29 -18.63 8.06
C MET A 152 -0.68 -19.35 7.11
N ILE A 153 -1.58 -18.62 6.45
CA ILE A 153 -2.57 -19.20 5.53
C ILE A 153 -1.86 -19.89 4.35
N ASP A 154 -0.87 -19.24 3.74
CA ASP A 154 -0.12 -19.81 2.62
C ASP A 154 0.69 -21.04 3.05
N THR A 155 1.15 -21.11 4.30
CA THR A 155 1.83 -22.30 4.84
C THR A 155 0.87 -23.47 4.98
N LEU A 156 -0.35 -23.26 5.49
CA LEU A 156 -1.37 -24.30 5.57
C LEU A 156 -1.79 -24.77 4.17
N TRP A 157 -2.00 -23.83 3.24
CA TRP A 157 -2.25 -24.15 1.84
C TRP A 157 -1.12 -24.98 1.24
N ALA A 158 0.14 -24.57 1.42
CA ALA A 158 1.31 -25.28 0.91
C ALA A 158 1.44 -26.69 1.51
N LEU A 159 1.07 -26.88 2.77
CA LEU A 159 0.99 -28.20 3.39
C LEU A 159 -0.05 -29.08 2.68
N GLY A 160 -1.24 -28.56 2.38
CA GLY A 160 -2.25 -29.30 1.61
C GLY A 160 -1.74 -29.73 0.23
N GLN A 161 -1.07 -28.83 -0.48
CA GLN A 161 -0.46 -29.15 -1.78
C GLN A 161 0.61 -30.24 -1.69
N ARG A 162 1.44 -30.20 -0.64
CA ARG A 162 2.45 -31.24 -0.40
C ARG A 162 1.80 -32.59 -0.12
N LEU A 163 0.81 -32.64 0.77
CA LEU A 163 0.13 -33.88 1.14
C LEU A 163 -0.61 -34.50 -0.05
N ASN A 164 -1.21 -33.68 -0.91
CA ASN A 164 -1.78 -34.14 -2.18
C ASN A 164 -0.71 -34.78 -3.08
N TRP A 165 0.47 -34.17 -3.17
CA TRP A 165 1.59 -34.73 -3.94
C TRP A 165 2.11 -36.05 -3.36
N GLU A 166 2.09 -36.20 -2.03
CA GLU A 166 2.44 -37.44 -1.32
C GLU A 166 1.32 -38.51 -1.36
N GLY A 167 0.15 -38.19 -1.92
CA GLY A 167 -1.01 -39.10 -1.99
C GLY A 167 -1.75 -39.27 -0.66
N VAL A 168 -1.55 -38.35 0.30
CA VAL A 168 -2.18 -38.36 1.62
C VAL A 168 -3.43 -37.47 1.60
N PRO A 169 -4.64 -38.03 1.85
CA PRO A 169 -5.85 -37.22 2.02
C PRO A 169 -5.64 -36.16 3.11
N ASN A 170 -6.13 -34.94 2.91
CA ASN A 170 -5.93 -33.86 3.87
C ASN A 170 -7.00 -32.77 3.71
N PRO A 171 -7.40 -32.10 4.80
CA PRO A 171 -8.41 -31.04 4.74
C PRO A 171 -7.81 -29.68 4.33
N PHE A 172 -6.48 -29.51 4.41
CA PHE A 172 -5.80 -28.25 4.08
C PHE A 172 -5.94 -27.83 2.61
N SER A 173 -6.29 -28.77 1.74
CA SER A 173 -6.55 -28.53 0.31
C SER A 173 -7.76 -27.63 0.04
N ASP A 174 -8.64 -27.44 1.03
CA ASP A 174 -9.78 -26.54 0.94
C ASP A 174 -9.36 -25.06 1.02
N LEU A 175 -8.16 -24.78 1.54
CA LEU A 175 -7.61 -23.45 1.54
C LEU A 175 -7.12 -23.05 0.14
N ARG A 176 -7.17 -21.75 -0.11
CA ARG A 176 -6.54 -21.08 -1.25
C ARG A 176 -5.33 -20.28 -0.79
N GLN A 177 -4.46 -19.93 -1.74
CA GLN A 177 -3.43 -18.92 -1.50
C GLN A 177 -4.08 -17.61 -1.04
N THR A 178 -3.47 -16.92 -0.09
CA THR A 178 -4.04 -15.74 0.58
C THR A 178 -4.46 -14.66 -0.41
N ARG A 179 -3.69 -14.48 -1.49
CA ARG A 179 -3.97 -13.52 -2.57
C ARG A 179 -5.29 -13.75 -3.31
N GLN A 180 -5.91 -14.92 -3.15
CA GLN A 180 -7.15 -15.30 -3.82
C GLN A 180 -8.41 -15.01 -2.98
N TYR A 181 -8.24 -14.61 -1.72
CA TYR A 181 -9.35 -14.09 -0.91
C TYR A 181 -9.51 -12.59 -1.17
N GLU A 182 -10.75 -12.10 -1.16
CA GLU A 182 -11.09 -10.70 -1.35
C GLU A 182 -10.68 -9.85 -0.13
N GLY A 183 -10.73 -10.44 1.06
CA GLY A 183 -10.44 -9.73 2.30
C GLY A 183 -10.12 -10.65 3.47
N LEU A 184 -9.76 -10.02 4.59
CA LEU A 184 -9.35 -10.73 5.80
C LEU A 184 -10.49 -11.56 6.41
N ASP A 185 -11.74 -11.09 6.31
CA ASP A 185 -12.88 -11.80 6.88
C ASP A 185 -13.18 -13.10 6.15
N GLU A 186 -13.10 -13.10 4.81
CA GLU A 186 -13.23 -14.32 4.00
C GLU A 186 -12.08 -15.31 4.31
N ALA A 187 -10.85 -14.80 4.38
CA ALA A 187 -9.69 -15.62 4.71
C ALA A 187 -9.81 -16.26 6.10
N LYS A 188 -10.29 -15.51 7.10
CA LYS A 188 -10.56 -16.03 8.45
C LYS A 188 -11.67 -17.08 8.43
N ALA A 189 -12.76 -16.83 7.71
CA ALA A 189 -13.86 -17.78 7.60
C ALA A 189 -13.39 -19.12 7.00
N ALA A 190 -12.53 -19.09 5.97
CA ALA A 190 -11.95 -20.30 5.38
C ALA A 190 -11.08 -21.08 6.38
N VAL A 191 -10.24 -20.40 7.15
CA VAL A 191 -9.41 -21.02 8.19
C VAL A 191 -10.28 -21.59 9.33
N SER A 192 -11.34 -20.88 9.73
CA SER A 192 -12.29 -21.37 10.73
C SER A 192 -13.03 -22.62 10.26
N ALA A 193 -13.52 -22.63 9.02
CA ALA A 193 -14.19 -23.79 8.43
C ALA A 193 -13.28 -25.02 8.38
N LEU A 194 -12.00 -24.84 8.01
CA LEU A 194 -10.98 -25.89 8.08
C LEU A 194 -10.82 -26.42 9.52
N GLY A 195 -10.74 -25.52 10.51
CA GLY A 195 -10.63 -25.90 11.92
C GLY A 195 -11.84 -26.72 12.41
N GLU A 196 -13.05 -26.33 12.01
CA GLU A 196 -14.28 -27.07 12.32
C GLU A 196 -14.33 -28.44 11.63
N HIS A 197 -13.84 -28.55 10.39
CA HIS A 197 -13.71 -29.82 9.69
C HIS A 197 -12.79 -30.76 10.46
N ILE A 198 -11.58 -30.32 10.79
CA ILE A 198 -10.62 -31.09 11.59
C ILE A 198 -11.21 -31.50 12.95
N ALA A 199 -11.96 -30.61 13.60
CA ALA A 199 -12.58 -30.90 14.89
C ALA A 199 -13.66 -32.00 14.82
N ARG A 200 -14.39 -32.11 13.69
CA ARG A 200 -15.43 -33.13 13.50
C ARG A 200 -14.89 -34.47 12.99
N GLU A 201 -14.00 -34.43 12.01
CA GLU A 201 -13.57 -35.61 11.26
C GLU A 201 -12.17 -36.11 11.66
N GLY A 202 -11.44 -35.31 12.44
CA GLY A 202 -10.05 -35.57 12.78
C GLY A 202 -9.10 -35.30 11.62
N LEU A 203 -7.86 -35.72 11.80
CA LEU A 203 -6.86 -35.80 10.75
C LEU A 203 -6.66 -37.28 10.37
N PRO A 204 -6.32 -37.58 9.11
CA PRO A 204 -5.94 -38.94 8.74
C PRO A 204 -4.68 -39.40 9.49
N ASP A 205 -4.64 -40.68 9.87
CA ASP A 205 -3.60 -41.28 10.71
C ASP A 205 -2.15 -40.87 10.38
N PRO A 206 -1.72 -40.79 9.10
CA PRO A 206 -0.34 -40.42 8.77
C PRO A 206 0.07 -39.00 9.18
N ILE A 207 -0.90 -38.11 9.42
CA ILE A 207 -0.68 -36.69 9.74
C ILE A 207 -1.32 -36.27 11.06
N THR A 208 -1.85 -37.22 11.83
CA THR A 208 -2.33 -36.99 13.20
C THR A 208 -1.13 -36.81 14.13
N PRO A 209 -1.06 -35.73 14.93
CA PRO A 209 0.04 -35.46 15.86
C PRO A 209 0.23 -36.49 16.98
#